data_AF-A0A2E6GJJ4-F1
#
_entry.id   AF-A0A2E6GJJ4-F1
#
_cell.length_a   1.000
_cell.length_b   1.000
_cell.length_c   1.000
_cell.angle_alpha   90.00
_cell.angle_beta   90.00
_cell.angle_gamma   90.00
#
_symmetry.space_group_name_H-M   'P 1'
#
loop_
_entity.id
_entity.type
_entity.pdbx_description
1 polymer ?
#
loop_
_entity_poly.entity_id
_entity_poly.type
_entity_poly.pdbx_seq_one_letter_code
_entity_poly.pdbx_strand_id
1 'polypeptide(L)'
;MGFRRSLYRALIVLSVTAITATPAKAVVVAYENDQAGWLAASGSVNTIDFESFTGQLITGNEFSGNPGAPNFALQSGTSMTSDGAISDFVPTSGSNTFYTTTSGTVANGVISNFEDVIIDTGSNVSLKGALDADVAVNSGATVSAGNSPGLLNIVGNLDLGVSSTTLFELAGLTPGVEVGGYDVIDVADDPGTGGTTEGVATIAGGAIFDIDFFAGFMAGLGDTFDVLVADAISVVDFDLLVFDFTDAVLAANLGWSKSLHDLGNGRSSVRIEVVSSQVPEPGTLIVFGFGLLGFGFVSRRRP
;
A
#
# COMPACT_ATOMS: atom_id res chain seq x y z
N MET A 1 -3.81 -67.00 42.95
CA MET A 1 -2.90 -66.96 41.78
C MET A 1 -3.49 -66.01 40.75
N GLY A 2 -2.85 -64.87 40.48
CA GLY A 2 -3.37 -63.87 39.54
C GLY A 2 -2.38 -62.72 39.37
N PHE A 3 -1.71 -62.71 38.23
CA PHE A 3 -0.53 -61.93 37.85
C PHE A 3 -0.66 -60.40 38.03
N ARG A 4 0.26 -59.80 38.79
CA ARG A 4 0.57 -58.35 38.69
C ARG A 4 1.56 -58.14 37.54
N ARG A 5 1.10 -57.52 36.44
CA ARG A 5 1.99 -57.09 35.34
C ARG A 5 2.73 -55.81 35.76
N SER A 6 4.03 -55.93 35.98
CA SER A 6 4.94 -54.80 36.18
C SER A 6 5.23 -54.13 34.83
N LEU A 7 4.76 -52.90 34.67
CA LEU A 7 5.08 -52.04 33.53
C LEU A 7 6.49 -51.44 33.74
N TYR A 8 7.49 -52.01 33.09
CA TYR A 8 8.80 -51.38 32.95
C TYR A 8 8.67 -50.18 31.99
N ARG A 9 8.70 -48.96 32.54
CA ARG A 9 8.86 -47.74 31.74
C ARG A 9 10.34 -47.59 31.37
N ALA A 10 10.67 -47.77 30.09
CA ALA A 10 11.96 -47.40 29.54
C ALA A 10 12.07 -45.87 29.50
N LEU A 11 12.97 -45.32 30.31
CA LEU A 11 13.32 -43.90 30.27
C LEU A 11 14.32 -43.69 29.13
N ILE A 12 13.84 -43.18 27.99
CA ILE A 12 14.71 -42.75 26.88
C ILE A 12 15.28 -41.37 27.27
N VAL A 13 16.55 -41.33 27.64
CA VAL A 13 17.28 -40.08 27.86
C VAL A 13 17.73 -39.57 26.51
N LEU A 14 16.99 -38.61 25.96
CA LEU A 14 17.37 -37.89 24.75
C LEU A 14 18.36 -36.79 25.13
N SER A 15 19.65 -37.02 24.88
CA SER A 15 20.67 -35.98 25.02
C SER A 15 20.57 -35.01 23.84
N VAL A 16 19.97 -33.84 24.07
CA VAL A 16 19.98 -32.73 23.12
C VAL A 16 21.35 -32.08 23.17
N THR A 17 22.19 -32.36 22.17
CA THR A 17 23.42 -31.60 21.94
C THR A 17 23.02 -30.26 21.35
N ALA A 18 23.15 -29.18 22.12
CA ALA A 18 22.98 -27.82 21.62
C ALA A 18 24.09 -27.54 20.59
N ILE A 19 23.73 -27.58 19.30
CA ILE A 19 24.59 -27.07 18.23
C ILE A 19 24.44 -25.55 18.28
N THR A 20 25.41 -24.87 18.88
CA THR A 20 25.53 -23.42 18.74
C THR A 20 25.91 -23.13 17.29
N ALA A 21 24.93 -22.78 16.47
CA ALA A 21 25.19 -22.23 15.15
C ALA A 21 25.96 -20.92 15.34
N THR A 22 27.22 -20.90 14.94
CA THR A 22 27.98 -19.66 14.83
C THR A 22 27.25 -18.81 13.79
N PRO A 23 26.74 -17.61 14.11
CA PRO A 23 26.10 -16.77 13.12
C PRO A 23 27.09 -16.54 11.98
N ALA A 24 26.62 -16.75 10.74
CA ALA A 24 27.41 -16.49 9.55
C ALA A 24 27.99 -15.07 9.68
N LYS A 25 29.32 -14.98 9.56
CA LYS A 25 30.04 -13.71 9.62
C LYS A 25 29.43 -12.81 8.54
N ALA A 26 28.77 -11.72 8.96
CA ALA A 26 28.24 -10.74 8.04
C ALA A 26 29.36 -10.35 7.07
N VAL A 27 29.16 -10.64 5.79
CA VAL A 27 30.04 -10.15 4.74
C VAL A 27 29.79 -8.66 4.72
N VAL A 28 30.73 -7.90 5.28
CA VAL A 28 30.78 -6.46 5.12
C VAL A 28 31.07 -6.23 3.63
N VAL A 29 30.02 -5.94 2.86
CA VAL A 29 30.16 -5.42 1.50
C VAL A 29 30.91 -4.10 1.64
N ALA A 30 31.98 -3.94 0.87
CA ALA A 30 32.78 -2.71 0.93
C ALA A 30 31.89 -1.54 0.47
N TYR A 31 31.65 -0.60 1.39
CA TYR A 31 31.02 0.68 1.08
C TYR A 31 32.07 1.58 0.44
N GLU A 32 31.95 1.90 -0.84
CA GLU A 32 32.71 3.02 -1.41
C GLU A 32 31.97 4.32 -1.10
N ASN A 33 32.51 5.07 -0.13
CA ASN A 33 32.11 6.46 0.14
C ASN A 33 33.20 7.39 -0.40
N ASP A 34 33.33 7.48 -1.73
CA ASP A 34 34.24 8.43 -2.39
C ASP A 34 33.52 9.71 -2.80
N GLN A 35 32.87 10.37 -1.85
CA GLN A 35 32.14 11.62 -2.08
C GLN A 35 32.97 12.69 -2.84
N ALA A 36 34.30 12.70 -2.65
CA ALA A 36 35.21 13.62 -3.31
C ALA A 36 35.44 13.27 -4.80
N GLY A 37 35.59 11.98 -5.14
CA GLY A 37 35.67 11.52 -6.52
C GLY A 37 34.38 11.81 -7.30
N TRP A 38 33.23 11.73 -6.63
CA TRP A 38 31.91 11.91 -7.24
C TRP A 38 31.61 13.39 -7.53
N LEU A 39 31.97 14.30 -6.62
CA LEU A 39 31.91 15.75 -6.84
C LEU A 39 32.85 16.22 -7.97
N ALA A 40 33.97 15.54 -8.17
CA ALA A 40 34.89 15.81 -9.28
C ALA A 40 34.33 15.33 -10.64
N ALA A 41 33.62 14.20 -10.66
CA ALA A 41 32.97 13.68 -11.86
C ALA A 41 31.74 14.51 -12.29
N SER A 42 30.93 14.98 -11.33
CA SER A 42 29.74 15.80 -11.61
C SER A 42 30.07 17.18 -12.18
N GLY A 43 31.33 17.62 -12.10
CA GLY A 43 31.80 18.91 -12.62
C GLY A 43 31.96 18.99 -14.14
N SER A 44 31.69 17.92 -14.91
CA SER A 44 31.82 17.94 -16.38
C SER A 44 30.69 17.26 -17.16
N VAL A 45 29.89 16.41 -16.53
CA VAL A 45 28.65 15.85 -17.09
C VAL A 45 27.76 15.45 -15.91
N ASN A 46 26.50 15.86 -15.90
CA ASN A 46 25.53 15.59 -14.81
C ASN A 46 25.09 14.11 -14.74
N THR A 47 25.93 13.18 -15.20
CA THR A 47 25.64 11.75 -15.31
C THR A 47 26.72 10.98 -14.59
N ILE A 48 26.34 10.22 -13.56
CA ILE A 48 27.21 9.26 -12.90
C ILE A 48 26.85 7.89 -13.47
N ASP A 49 27.81 7.31 -14.18
CA ASP A 49 27.64 6.06 -14.91
C ASP A 49 28.25 4.90 -14.11
N PHE A 50 27.48 3.82 -13.91
CA PHE A 50 27.87 2.65 -13.12
C PHE A 50 27.94 1.36 -13.95
N GLU A 51 28.28 1.42 -15.24
CA GLU A 51 28.28 0.25 -16.17
C GLU A 51 29.04 -1.01 -15.69
N SER A 52 29.78 -0.96 -14.58
CA SER A 52 30.52 -2.09 -14.01
C SER A 52 30.23 -2.42 -12.54
N PHE A 53 29.26 -1.74 -11.90
CA PHE A 53 28.97 -2.03 -10.50
C PHE A 53 28.12 -3.29 -10.37
N THR A 54 28.65 -4.29 -9.67
CA THR A 54 27.92 -5.48 -9.25
C THR A 54 27.76 -5.40 -7.73
N GLY A 55 26.58 -5.02 -7.24
CA GLY A 55 26.35 -4.84 -5.81
C GLY A 55 25.11 -4.02 -5.47
N GLN A 56 24.92 -3.76 -4.18
CA GLN A 56 23.91 -2.83 -3.67
C GLN A 56 24.47 -1.42 -3.69
N LEU A 57 23.82 -0.51 -4.43
CA LEU A 57 24.13 0.92 -4.38
C LEU A 57 23.19 1.56 -3.35
N ILE A 58 23.76 2.05 -2.26
CA ILE A 58 23.03 2.80 -1.22
C ILE A 58 23.28 4.27 -1.48
N THR A 59 22.25 5.00 -1.87
CA THR A 59 22.29 6.46 -1.98
C THR A 59 21.66 7.04 -0.73
N GLY A 60 22.48 7.62 0.14
CA GLY A 60 21.98 8.37 1.29
C GLY A 60 21.63 9.81 0.91
N ASN A 61 21.63 10.68 1.92
CA ASN A 61 21.36 12.12 1.77
C ASN A 61 22.44 12.86 0.97
N GLU A 62 23.55 12.20 0.58
CA GLU A 62 24.70 12.81 -0.09
C GLU A 62 24.36 13.46 -1.46
N PHE A 63 23.20 13.12 -2.04
CA PHE A 63 22.70 13.72 -3.29
C PHE A 63 21.60 14.78 -3.08
N SER A 64 21.07 14.89 -1.86
CA SER A 64 20.07 15.90 -1.51
C SER A 64 20.76 17.27 -1.29
N GLY A 65 20.75 18.13 -2.30
CA GLY A 65 21.22 19.52 -2.15
C GLY A 65 22.10 20.09 -3.28
N ASN A 66 22.44 19.32 -4.31
CA ASN A 66 23.19 19.86 -5.46
C ASN A 66 22.22 20.35 -6.56
N PRO A 67 22.31 21.62 -7.04
CA PRO A 67 21.49 22.10 -8.15
C PRO A 67 21.87 21.34 -9.43
N GLY A 68 21.01 20.40 -9.81
CA GLY A 68 21.28 19.38 -10.82
C GLY A 68 21.25 18.02 -10.15
N ALA A 69 20.03 17.49 -9.93
CA ALA A 69 19.86 16.11 -9.51
C ALA A 69 20.68 15.21 -10.47
N PRO A 70 21.61 14.39 -9.99
CA PRO A 70 22.40 13.53 -10.86
C PRO A 70 21.44 12.62 -11.63
N ASN A 71 21.57 12.58 -12.96
CA ASN A 71 20.85 11.60 -13.76
C ASN A 71 21.65 10.29 -13.70
N PHE A 72 21.09 9.30 -13.03
CA PHE A 72 21.66 7.96 -12.98
C PHE A 72 21.22 7.20 -14.24
N ALA A 73 22.02 7.27 -15.29
CA ALA A 73 21.82 6.46 -16.49
C ALA A 73 22.72 5.22 -16.40
N LEU A 74 22.22 4.09 -16.93
CA LEU A 74 22.94 2.81 -17.05
C LEU A 74 23.27 2.11 -15.72
N GLN A 75 22.26 1.39 -15.20
CA GLN A 75 22.48 0.29 -14.28
C GLN A 75 21.70 -0.92 -14.80
N SER A 76 22.37 -2.07 -14.91
CA SER A 76 21.72 -3.35 -15.21
C SER A 76 21.99 -4.31 -14.07
N GLY A 77 20.94 -4.87 -13.47
CA GLY A 77 21.08 -5.97 -12.51
C GLY A 77 21.49 -5.55 -11.10
N THR A 78 21.13 -4.33 -10.67
CA THR A 78 21.42 -3.82 -9.33
C THR A 78 20.14 -3.63 -8.49
N SER A 79 20.30 -3.85 -7.19
CA SER A 79 19.34 -3.41 -6.17
C SER A 79 19.78 -2.02 -5.72
N MET A 80 18.93 -1.03 -5.89
CA MET A 80 19.17 0.31 -5.38
C MET A 80 18.37 0.55 -4.11
N THR A 81 19.02 1.14 -3.13
CA THR A 81 18.41 1.57 -1.88
C THR A 81 18.56 3.07 -1.77
N SER A 82 17.46 3.80 -1.62
CA SER A 82 17.50 5.23 -1.39
C SER A 82 16.94 5.57 -0.03
N ASP A 83 17.67 6.42 0.70
CA ASP A 83 17.23 6.95 1.98
C ASP A 83 16.57 8.36 1.85
N GLY A 84 16.16 8.78 0.65
CA GLY A 84 15.60 10.12 0.43
C GLY A 84 14.72 10.28 -0.82
N ALA A 85 14.37 11.53 -1.13
CA ALA A 85 13.53 11.86 -2.28
C ALA A 85 14.29 11.72 -3.60
N ILE A 86 13.74 10.93 -4.53
CA ILE A 86 14.26 10.78 -5.90
C ILE A 86 13.29 11.47 -6.85
N SER A 87 13.82 12.36 -7.70
CA SER A 87 13.01 13.17 -8.62
C SER A 87 12.92 12.62 -10.05
N ASP A 88 13.89 11.81 -10.46
CA ASP A 88 13.95 11.20 -11.79
C ASP A 88 14.91 10.02 -11.76
N PHE A 89 14.47 8.86 -12.22
CA PHE A 89 15.32 7.68 -12.34
C PHE A 89 14.89 6.85 -13.54
N VAL A 90 15.80 6.69 -14.50
CA VAL A 90 15.58 5.93 -15.73
C VAL A 90 16.73 4.94 -15.89
N PRO A 91 16.60 3.72 -15.34
CA PRO A 91 17.49 2.64 -15.71
C PRO A 91 17.31 2.36 -17.22
N THR A 92 18.41 2.12 -17.93
CA THR A 92 18.36 1.99 -19.39
C THR A 92 18.29 0.53 -19.88
N SER A 93 18.53 -0.46 -19.01
CA SER A 93 18.37 -1.89 -19.32
C SER A 93 18.48 -2.78 -18.07
N GLY A 94 18.00 -4.02 -18.17
CA GLY A 94 18.13 -5.05 -17.14
C GLY A 94 16.96 -5.13 -16.15
N SER A 95 16.97 -6.18 -15.32
CA SER A 95 16.09 -6.30 -14.15
C SER A 95 16.64 -5.39 -13.05
N ASN A 96 15.84 -4.42 -12.63
CA ASN A 96 16.21 -3.45 -11.59
C ASN A 96 15.15 -3.50 -10.50
N THR A 97 15.61 -3.58 -9.25
CA THR A 97 14.73 -3.50 -8.07
C THR A 97 15.05 -2.23 -7.29
N PHE A 98 14.03 -1.45 -6.99
CA PHE A 98 14.13 -0.26 -6.16
C PHE A 98 13.60 -0.54 -4.75
N TYR A 99 14.47 -0.44 -3.75
CA TYR A 99 14.11 -0.55 -2.33
C TYR A 99 14.03 0.82 -1.68
N THR A 100 12.92 1.09 -1.02
CA THR A 100 12.77 2.28 -0.18
C THR A 100 12.86 1.89 1.29
N THR A 101 13.92 2.33 1.94
CA THR A 101 14.24 1.97 3.34
C THR A 101 13.95 3.10 4.34
N THR A 102 13.52 4.27 3.87
CA THR A 102 13.14 5.40 4.72
C THR A 102 11.90 6.11 4.18
N SER A 103 11.37 7.03 4.99
CA SER A 103 10.31 7.93 4.58
C SER A 103 10.83 8.94 3.54
N GLY A 104 10.18 9.03 2.39
CA GLY A 104 10.58 9.92 1.30
C GLY A 104 9.51 10.06 0.23
N THR A 105 9.52 11.18 -0.48
CA THR A 105 8.70 11.34 -1.69
C THR A 105 9.52 10.91 -2.89
N VAL A 106 9.10 9.89 -3.61
CA VAL A 106 9.65 9.58 -4.93
C VAL A 106 8.82 10.37 -5.92
N ALA A 107 9.27 11.60 -6.19
CA ALA A 107 8.42 12.67 -6.69
C ALA A 107 8.66 12.98 -8.17
N ASN A 108 7.55 13.10 -8.92
CA ASN A 108 7.40 13.98 -10.09
C ASN A 108 8.01 13.52 -11.43
N GLY A 109 8.16 12.21 -11.65
CA GLY A 109 8.65 11.67 -12.92
C GLY A 109 7.92 10.41 -13.35
N VAL A 110 8.29 9.89 -14.52
CA VAL A 110 7.95 8.52 -14.92
C VAL A 110 9.06 7.64 -14.36
N ILE A 111 8.76 6.83 -13.35
CA ILE A 111 9.68 5.78 -12.91
C ILE A 111 9.42 4.62 -13.88
N SER A 112 10.43 4.25 -14.67
CA SER A 112 10.26 3.22 -15.71
C SER A 112 11.45 2.26 -15.70
N ASN A 113 11.31 1.12 -16.36
CA ASN A 113 12.36 0.10 -16.50
C ASN A 113 12.82 -0.54 -15.17
N PHE A 114 11.97 -0.50 -14.14
CA PHE A 114 12.12 -1.33 -12.96
C PHE A 114 11.25 -2.57 -13.12
N GLU A 115 11.75 -3.70 -12.64
CA GLU A 115 10.89 -4.88 -12.49
C GLU A 115 10.05 -4.72 -11.23
N ASP A 116 10.69 -4.29 -10.13
CA ASP A 116 10.06 -4.20 -8.82
C ASP A 116 10.38 -2.88 -8.10
N VAL A 117 9.37 -2.32 -7.44
CA VAL A 117 9.47 -1.29 -6.41
C VAL A 117 9.00 -1.87 -5.08
N ILE A 118 9.92 -2.00 -4.13
CA ILE A 118 9.65 -2.57 -2.81
C ILE A 118 9.66 -1.47 -1.76
N ILE A 119 8.52 -1.28 -1.11
CA ILE A 119 8.34 -0.35 0.00
C ILE A 119 8.46 -1.12 1.30
N ASP A 120 9.60 -0.95 1.98
CA ASP A 120 9.95 -1.81 3.11
C ASP A 120 9.26 -1.39 4.41
N THR A 121 9.21 -2.31 5.38
CA THR A 121 8.53 -2.12 6.66
C THR A 121 8.96 -0.83 7.36
N GLY A 122 7.98 0.01 7.71
CA GLY A 122 8.21 1.29 8.40
C GLY A 122 8.57 2.46 7.48
N SER A 123 8.77 2.22 6.18
CA SER A 123 8.93 3.28 5.19
C SER A 123 7.60 3.99 4.93
N ASN A 124 7.67 5.27 4.56
CA ASN A 124 6.52 6.05 4.11
C ASN A 124 6.87 6.69 2.77
N VAL A 125 6.28 6.17 1.71
CA VAL A 125 6.64 6.54 0.35
C VAL A 125 5.47 7.16 -0.36
N SER A 126 5.70 8.34 -0.88
CA SER A 126 4.73 9.04 -1.70
C SER A 126 5.18 8.96 -3.16
N LEU A 127 4.41 8.24 -3.99
CA LEU A 127 4.69 8.00 -5.41
C LEU A 127 3.78 8.88 -6.25
N LYS A 128 4.31 9.55 -7.28
CA LYS A 128 3.50 10.40 -8.16
C LYS A 128 3.78 10.12 -9.63
N GLY A 129 2.74 10.14 -10.47
CA GLY A 129 2.87 10.05 -11.91
C GLY A 129 2.65 8.62 -12.40
N ALA A 130 3.48 8.18 -13.34
CA ALA A 130 3.45 6.82 -13.87
C ALA A 130 4.65 6.01 -13.36
N LEU A 131 4.37 4.81 -12.91
CA LEU A 131 5.34 3.80 -12.49
C LEU A 131 5.15 2.58 -13.38
N ASP A 132 6.18 2.21 -14.13
CA ASP A 132 6.23 1.00 -14.95
C ASP A 132 7.13 -0.01 -14.23
N ALA A 133 6.49 -0.75 -13.30
CA ALA A 133 7.07 -1.73 -12.38
C ALA A 133 5.96 -2.44 -11.58
N ASP A 134 6.25 -3.63 -11.07
CA ASP A 134 5.50 -4.21 -9.96
C ASP A 134 5.79 -3.46 -8.65
N VAL A 135 4.78 -3.27 -7.81
CA VAL A 135 4.89 -2.55 -6.53
C VAL A 135 4.53 -3.48 -5.38
N ALA A 136 5.45 -3.70 -4.45
CA ALA A 136 5.21 -4.43 -3.22
C ALA A 136 5.30 -3.50 -2.00
N VAL A 137 4.21 -3.39 -1.26
CA VAL A 137 4.15 -2.60 -0.02
C VAL A 137 4.19 -3.56 1.17
N ASN A 138 5.35 -3.67 1.80
CA ASN A 138 5.56 -4.62 2.88
C ASN A 138 4.74 -4.25 4.13
N SER A 139 4.62 -5.21 5.04
CA SER A 139 3.90 -5.04 6.29
C SER A 139 4.39 -3.82 7.06
N GLY A 140 3.46 -2.95 7.51
CA GLY A 140 3.79 -1.75 8.27
C GLY A 140 4.44 -0.63 7.45
N ALA A 141 4.56 -0.77 6.13
CA ALA A 141 4.96 0.30 5.23
C ALA A 141 3.76 1.15 4.80
N THR A 142 4.02 2.37 4.36
CA THR A 142 2.99 3.31 3.89
C THR A 142 3.26 3.73 2.45
N VAL A 143 2.21 3.76 1.62
CA VAL A 143 2.23 4.31 0.26
C VAL A 143 1.15 5.37 0.07
N SER A 144 1.38 6.38 -0.75
CA SER A 144 0.36 7.36 -1.17
C SER A 144 0.56 7.82 -2.62
N ALA A 145 -0.52 8.30 -3.25
CA ALA A 145 -0.46 9.04 -4.51
C ALA A 145 0.01 10.48 -4.21
N GLY A 146 1.29 10.77 -4.42
CA GLY A 146 1.91 12.01 -3.94
C GLY A 146 1.38 13.32 -4.52
N ASN A 147 1.74 14.43 -3.86
CA ASN A 147 1.07 15.74 -4.00
C ASN A 147 -0.46 15.61 -3.88
N SER A 148 -0.87 14.90 -2.85
CA SER A 148 -2.26 14.57 -2.60
C SER A 148 -3.14 15.83 -2.50
N PRO A 149 -4.34 15.83 -3.12
CA PRO A 149 -4.87 14.78 -3.99
C PRO A 149 -4.09 14.54 -5.31
N GLY A 150 -3.98 13.31 -5.80
CA GLY A 150 -3.18 12.99 -6.98
C GLY A 150 -3.51 11.66 -7.64
N LEU A 151 -2.90 11.41 -8.80
CA LEU A 151 -2.97 10.13 -9.51
C LEU A 151 -1.61 9.44 -9.46
N LEU A 152 -1.61 8.19 -8.99
CA LEU A 152 -0.52 7.25 -9.16
C LEU A 152 -0.97 6.18 -10.16
N ASN A 153 -0.35 6.14 -11.33
CA ASN A 153 -0.59 5.12 -12.35
C ASN A 153 0.52 4.07 -12.27
N ILE A 154 0.19 2.82 -11.99
CA ILE A 154 1.08 1.67 -11.94
C ILE A 154 0.78 0.83 -13.18
N VAL A 155 1.77 0.69 -14.05
CA VAL A 155 1.80 -0.26 -15.16
C VAL A 155 2.59 -1.45 -14.67
N GLY A 156 1.88 -2.51 -14.28
CA GLY A 156 2.41 -3.59 -13.46
C GLY A 156 1.39 -4.06 -12.42
N ASN A 157 1.85 -4.82 -11.43
CA ASN A 157 1.04 -5.31 -10.31
C ASN A 157 1.24 -4.46 -9.05
N LEU A 158 0.27 -4.52 -8.13
CA LEU A 158 0.34 -3.90 -6.82
C LEU A 158 0.04 -4.94 -5.74
N ASP A 159 0.98 -5.19 -4.85
CA ASP A 159 0.83 -6.09 -3.70
C ASP A 159 0.83 -5.27 -2.40
N LEU A 160 -0.33 -5.17 -1.73
CA LEU A 160 -0.48 -4.55 -0.42
C LEU A 160 -0.39 -5.61 0.69
N GLY A 161 0.68 -5.54 1.48
CA GLY A 161 0.95 -6.46 2.58
C GLY A 161 0.01 -6.31 3.77
N VAL A 162 0.07 -7.26 4.71
CA VAL A 162 -0.70 -7.18 5.96
C VAL A 162 -0.26 -5.93 6.74
N SER A 163 -1.21 -5.13 7.22
CA SER A 163 -0.90 -3.89 7.96
C SER A 163 -0.04 -2.89 7.18
N SER A 164 0.07 -3.00 5.85
CA SER A 164 0.51 -1.87 5.03
C SER A 164 -0.58 -0.80 5.04
N THR A 165 -0.18 0.46 4.94
CA THR A 165 -1.11 1.60 4.88
C THR A 165 -1.07 2.22 3.49
N THR A 166 -2.23 2.46 2.91
CA THR A 166 -2.38 3.31 1.73
C THR A 166 -3.14 4.56 2.13
N LEU A 167 -2.50 5.72 1.99
CA LEU A 167 -3.11 7.02 2.32
C LEU A 167 -3.86 7.56 1.10
N PHE A 168 -5.06 8.06 1.32
CA PHE A 168 -5.88 8.75 0.33
C PHE A 168 -6.46 10.05 0.89
N GLU A 169 -6.23 11.18 0.22
CA GLU A 169 -6.91 12.43 0.53
C GLU A 169 -8.06 12.73 -0.44
N LEU A 170 -9.14 13.27 0.12
CA LEU A 170 -10.32 13.73 -0.63
C LEU A 170 -10.44 15.26 -0.50
N ALA A 171 -10.25 16.00 -1.60
CA ALA A 171 -10.49 17.45 -1.66
C ALA A 171 -11.65 17.82 -2.60
N GLY A 172 -12.33 16.84 -3.19
CA GLY A 172 -13.43 17.00 -4.12
C GLY A 172 -13.78 15.69 -4.81
N LEU A 173 -14.52 15.75 -5.91
CA LEU A 173 -15.15 14.57 -6.55
C LEU A 173 -14.49 14.12 -7.85
N THR A 174 -13.39 14.76 -8.26
CA THR A 174 -12.71 14.44 -9.52
C THR A 174 -11.52 13.51 -9.24
N PRO A 175 -11.48 12.29 -9.79
CA PRO A 175 -10.38 11.36 -9.54
C PRO A 175 -9.04 11.92 -10.05
N GLY A 176 -7.99 11.80 -9.23
CA GLY A 176 -6.60 12.02 -9.65
C GLY A 176 -6.20 13.48 -9.90
N VAL A 177 -7.01 14.45 -9.46
CA VAL A 177 -6.78 15.89 -9.72
C VAL A 177 -6.36 16.64 -8.45
N GLU A 178 -5.21 17.33 -8.53
CA GLU A 178 -4.62 18.09 -7.40
C GLU A 178 -5.54 19.15 -6.80
N VAL A 179 -6.37 19.82 -7.61
CA VAL A 179 -7.26 20.88 -7.14
C VAL A 179 -8.71 20.44 -7.28
N GLY A 180 -9.37 20.20 -6.15
CA GLY A 180 -10.78 19.80 -6.11
C GLY A 180 -11.03 18.36 -6.55
N GLY A 181 -10.00 17.51 -6.50
CA GLY A 181 -10.09 16.08 -6.74
C GLY A 181 -9.81 15.23 -5.51
N TYR A 182 -9.59 13.94 -5.73
CA TYR A 182 -9.22 12.97 -4.70
C TYR A 182 -8.13 12.02 -5.20
N ASP A 183 -7.42 11.39 -4.26
CA ASP A 183 -6.37 10.42 -4.57
C ASP A 183 -6.90 9.17 -5.28
N VAL A 184 -6.18 8.76 -6.31
CA VAL A 184 -6.41 7.50 -7.01
C VAL A 184 -5.09 6.78 -7.23
N ILE A 185 -5.07 5.50 -6.91
CA ILE A 185 -4.08 4.54 -7.42
C ILE A 185 -4.74 3.75 -8.53
N ASP A 186 -4.18 3.82 -9.73
CA ASP A 186 -4.66 3.15 -10.94
C ASP A 186 -3.64 2.08 -11.35
N VAL A 187 -4.03 0.82 -11.37
CA VAL A 187 -3.16 -0.34 -11.66
C VAL A 187 -3.62 -0.97 -12.97
N ALA A 188 -2.79 -0.91 -14.01
CA ALA A 188 -3.16 -1.31 -15.37
C ALA A 188 -2.14 -2.25 -16.01
N ASP A 189 -2.61 -3.09 -16.92
CA ASP A 189 -1.79 -3.91 -17.81
C ASP A 189 -1.09 -3.06 -18.88
N ASP A 190 0.17 -3.36 -19.22
CA ASP A 190 0.76 -2.90 -20.48
C ASP A 190 0.37 -3.87 -21.61
N PRO A 191 -0.49 -3.46 -22.58
CA PRO A 191 -0.83 -4.32 -23.71
C PRO A 191 0.38 -4.68 -24.60
N GLY A 192 1.53 -4.02 -24.41
CA GLY A 192 2.80 -4.31 -25.08
C GLY A 192 3.58 -5.52 -24.53
N THR A 193 3.34 -5.93 -23.28
CA THR A 193 4.10 -7.00 -22.61
C THR A 193 3.38 -8.35 -22.75
N GLY A 194 3.70 -9.10 -23.79
CA GLY A 194 3.00 -10.36 -24.11
C GLY A 194 3.25 -11.57 -23.18
N GLY A 195 3.71 -11.38 -21.93
CA GLY A 195 4.33 -12.44 -21.11
C GLY A 195 3.79 -12.66 -19.70
N THR A 196 3.26 -11.64 -19.04
CA THR A 196 2.81 -11.65 -17.63
C THR A 196 1.47 -10.95 -17.53
N THR A 197 0.54 -11.45 -16.70
CA THR A 197 -0.68 -10.70 -16.41
C THR A 197 -0.30 -9.57 -15.47
N GLU A 198 -0.32 -8.35 -15.97
CA GLU A 198 -0.15 -7.12 -15.18
C GLU A 198 -1.54 -6.56 -14.83
N GLY A 199 -1.59 -5.40 -14.17
CA GLY A 199 -2.86 -4.76 -13.80
C GLY A 199 -3.57 -5.43 -12.62
N VAL A 200 -2.90 -6.30 -11.86
CA VAL A 200 -3.50 -6.98 -10.70
C VAL A 200 -3.12 -6.26 -9.41
N ALA A 201 -4.12 -5.86 -8.62
CA ALA A 201 -3.94 -5.42 -7.25
C ALA A 201 -4.25 -6.55 -6.26
N THR A 202 -3.24 -7.12 -5.62
CA THR A 202 -3.39 -8.10 -4.54
C THR A 202 -3.41 -7.39 -3.19
N ILE A 203 -4.44 -7.63 -2.38
CA ILE A 203 -4.62 -6.97 -1.09
C ILE A 203 -4.67 -8.02 0.01
N ALA A 204 -3.68 -8.02 0.89
CA ALA A 204 -3.68 -8.89 2.05
C ALA A 204 -4.74 -8.46 3.07
N GLY A 205 -5.34 -9.44 3.76
CA GLY A 205 -6.23 -9.14 4.90
C GLY A 205 -5.48 -8.35 5.97
N GLY A 206 -6.09 -7.28 6.48
CA GLY A 206 -5.49 -6.36 7.43
C GLY A 206 -4.68 -5.22 6.80
N ALA A 207 -4.61 -5.10 5.47
CA ALA A 207 -4.17 -3.85 4.83
C ALA A 207 -5.11 -2.70 5.23
N ILE A 208 -4.55 -1.49 5.35
CA ILE A 208 -5.21 -0.29 5.88
C ILE A 208 -5.38 0.72 4.74
N PHE A 209 -6.62 1.13 4.50
CA PHE A 209 -6.97 2.27 3.66
C PHE A 209 -7.27 3.44 4.59
N ASP A 210 -6.35 4.40 4.64
CA ASP A 210 -6.43 5.57 5.51
C ASP A 210 -6.96 6.76 4.71
N ILE A 211 -8.14 7.25 5.07
CA ILE A 211 -8.91 8.20 4.27
C ILE A 211 -9.04 9.53 5.03
N ASP A 212 -8.57 10.60 4.39
CA ASP A 212 -8.51 11.94 4.96
C ASP A 212 -9.29 12.95 4.13
N PHE A 213 -9.88 13.95 4.79
CA PHE A 213 -10.35 15.15 4.09
C PHE A 213 -9.24 16.18 3.96
N PHE A 214 -9.14 16.80 2.79
CA PHE A 214 -8.18 17.86 2.51
C PHE A 214 -8.87 19.18 2.14
N ALA A 215 -8.18 20.30 2.39
CA ALA A 215 -8.62 21.66 2.04
C ALA A 215 -10.04 22.06 2.49
N GLY A 216 -10.55 21.47 3.57
CA GLY A 216 -11.89 21.75 4.09
C GLY A 216 -13.03 21.14 3.27
N PHE A 217 -12.73 20.19 2.38
CA PHE A 217 -13.73 19.39 1.72
C PHE A 217 -14.55 18.58 2.73
N MET A 218 -15.83 18.39 2.42
CA MET A 218 -16.74 17.55 3.18
C MET A 218 -17.60 16.78 2.19
N ALA A 219 -17.54 15.46 2.24
CA ALA A 219 -18.35 14.61 1.37
C ALA A 219 -19.83 14.64 1.80
N GLY A 220 -20.73 14.71 0.82
CA GLY A 220 -22.17 14.69 0.97
C GLY A 220 -22.79 13.33 0.62
N LEU A 221 -24.08 13.16 0.96
CA LEU A 221 -24.82 11.93 0.67
C LEU A 221 -24.79 11.59 -0.84
N GLY A 222 -24.35 10.38 -1.16
CA GLY A 222 -24.25 9.86 -2.52
C GLY A 222 -22.91 10.15 -3.22
N ASP A 223 -21.98 10.86 -2.56
CA ASP A 223 -20.62 11.02 -3.07
C ASP A 223 -19.92 9.66 -3.07
N THR A 224 -19.17 9.39 -4.15
CA THR A 224 -18.46 8.12 -4.38
C THR A 224 -17.03 8.38 -4.79
N PHE A 225 -16.12 7.52 -4.34
CA PHE A 225 -14.69 7.62 -4.60
C PHE A 225 -14.13 6.24 -4.94
N ASP A 226 -13.52 6.13 -6.13
CA ASP A 226 -12.82 4.92 -6.58
C ASP A 226 -11.33 5.08 -6.28
N VAL A 227 -10.94 4.76 -5.04
CA VAL A 227 -9.62 5.11 -4.50
C VAL A 227 -8.50 4.19 -5.02
N LEU A 228 -8.82 2.92 -5.29
CA LEU A 228 -7.93 1.98 -5.96
C LEU A 228 -8.67 1.36 -7.13
N VAL A 229 -8.15 1.54 -8.34
CA VAL A 229 -8.67 0.97 -9.58
C VAL A 229 -7.64 -0.03 -10.11
N ALA A 230 -8.09 -1.20 -10.54
CA ALA A 230 -7.21 -2.21 -11.14
C ALA A 230 -7.95 -3.00 -12.24
N ASP A 231 -7.21 -3.64 -13.15
CA ASP A 231 -7.81 -4.59 -14.09
C ASP A 231 -8.37 -5.82 -13.35
N ALA A 232 -7.65 -6.27 -12.31
CA ALA A 232 -8.18 -7.23 -11.36
C ALA A 232 -7.83 -6.85 -9.92
N ILE A 233 -8.80 -7.01 -9.01
CA ILE A 233 -8.56 -6.89 -7.56
C ILE A 233 -8.67 -8.27 -6.94
N SER A 234 -7.57 -8.73 -6.36
CA SER A 234 -7.48 -10.00 -5.64
C SER A 234 -7.44 -9.75 -4.14
N VAL A 235 -8.55 -10.05 -3.46
CA VAL A 235 -8.65 -9.97 -2.00
C VAL A 235 -9.25 -11.27 -1.47
N VAL A 236 -8.65 -11.84 -0.43
CA VAL A 236 -9.14 -13.11 0.16
C VAL A 236 -10.50 -12.90 0.81
N ASP A 237 -10.63 -11.82 1.58
CA ASP A 237 -11.85 -11.42 2.27
C ASP A 237 -11.86 -9.90 2.45
N PHE A 238 -12.82 -9.23 1.80
CA PHE A 238 -12.94 -7.77 1.84
C PHE A 238 -13.31 -7.25 3.23
N ASP A 239 -13.93 -8.07 4.08
CA ASP A 239 -14.26 -7.71 5.46
C ASP A 239 -13.01 -7.64 6.37
N LEU A 240 -11.89 -8.25 5.94
CA LEU A 240 -10.61 -8.16 6.65
C LEU A 240 -9.84 -6.87 6.34
N LEU A 241 -10.28 -6.05 5.39
CA LEU A 241 -9.67 -4.77 5.11
C LEU A 241 -10.04 -3.73 6.18
N VAL A 242 -9.03 -3.00 6.64
CA VAL A 242 -9.21 -1.91 7.60
C VAL A 242 -9.39 -0.62 6.80
N PHE A 243 -10.47 0.09 7.08
CA PHE A 243 -10.68 1.44 6.57
C PHE A 243 -10.64 2.38 7.77
N ASP A 244 -9.66 3.27 7.79
CA ASP A 244 -9.56 4.34 8.77
C ASP A 244 -10.19 5.60 8.18
N PHE A 245 -11.15 6.16 8.92
CA PHE A 245 -11.86 7.39 8.56
C PHE A 245 -11.76 8.41 9.69
N THR A 246 -10.76 8.26 10.57
CA THR A 246 -10.60 9.09 11.76
C THR A 246 -10.53 10.57 11.41
N ASP A 247 -9.91 10.91 10.27
CA ASP A 247 -9.76 12.29 9.79
C ASP A 247 -10.71 12.65 8.61
N ALA A 248 -11.44 11.68 8.05
CA ALA A 248 -12.56 11.89 7.11
C ALA A 248 -13.95 11.84 7.79
N VAL A 249 -14.15 12.69 8.81
CA VAL A 249 -15.39 12.71 9.60
C VAL A 249 -16.56 13.33 8.83
N LEU A 250 -17.59 12.52 8.58
CA LEU A 250 -18.81 12.96 7.89
C LEU A 250 -19.75 13.78 8.79
N ALA A 251 -20.67 14.51 8.15
CA ALA A 251 -21.76 15.18 8.85
C ALA A 251 -22.69 14.18 9.57
N ALA A 252 -23.42 14.66 10.58
CA ALA A 252 -24.33 13.82 11.35
C ALA A 252 -25.36 13.10 10.45
N ASN A 253 -25.63 11.83 10.76
CA ASN A 253 -26.52 10.92 10.00
C ASN A 253 -25.96 10.41 8.66
N LEU A 254 -24.68 10.65 8.37
CA LEU A 254 -23.98 10.04 7.24
C LEU A 254 -23.00 8.97 7.75
N GLY A 255 -22.69 8.02 6.90
CA GLY A 255 -21.72 6.97 7.16
C GLY A 255 -21.00 6.55 5.89
N TRP A 256 -19.86 5.90 6.04
CA TRP A 256 -19.12 5.33 4.94
C TRP A 256 -19.61 3.91 4.64
N SER A 257 -19.87 3.65 3.36
CA SER A 257 -20.02 2.31 2.80
C SER A 257 -18.77 1.99 1.98
N LYS A 258 -18.38 0.70 1.96
CA LYS A 258 -17.22 0.20 1.23
C LYS A 258 -17.62 -1.01 0.39
N SER A 259 -17.08 -1.11 -0.81
CA SER A 259 -17.39 -2.22 -1.71
C SER A 259 -16.29 -2.45 -2.73
N LEU A 260 -16.25 -3.66 -3.29
CA LEU A 260 -15.66 -3.89 -4.60
C LEU A 260 -16.70 -3.53 -5.66
N HIS A 261 -16.35 -2.64 -6.57
CA HIS A 261 -17.23 -2.19 -7.63
C HIS A 261 -16.67 -2.56 -9.00
N ASP A 262 -17.48 -3.20 -9.83
CA ASP A 262 -17.16 -3.48 -11.23
C ASP A 262 -17.39 -2.20 -12.05
N LEU A 263 -16.33 -1.68 -12.66
CA LEU A 263 -16.39 -0.45 -13.46
C LEU A 263 -16.90 -0.72 -14.89
N GLY A 264 -17.15 -1.98 -15.25
CA GLY A 264 -17.23 -2.43 -16.62
C GLY A 264 -15.84 -2.67 -17.18
N ASN A 265 -15.69 -2.70 -18.51
CA ASN A 265 -14.42 -2.74 -19.26
C ASN A 265 -13.32 -3.73 -18.79
N GLY A 266 -13.65 -4.71 -17.96
CA GLY A 266 -12.67 -5.62 -17.36
C GLY A 266 -11.86 -5.00 -16.22
N ARG A 267 -12.35 -3.93 -15.57
CA ARG A 267 -11.69 -3.28 -14.43
C ARG A 267 -12.58 -3.24 -13.20
N SER A 268 -11.97 -3.23 -12.03
CA SER A 268 -12.65 -3.15 -10.73
C SER A 268 -12.06 -2.05 -9.86
N SER A 269 -12.83 -1.56 -8.89
CA SER A 269 -12.36 -0.60 -7.90
C SER A 269 -12.65 -1.02 -6.46
N VAL A 270 -11.79 -0.58 -5.55
CA VAL A 270 -12.15 -0.39 -4.14
C VAL A 270 -12.89 0.94 -4.06
N ARG A 271 -14.21 0.88 -3.90
CA ARG A 271 -15.07 2.06 -3.82
C ARG A 271 -15.49 2.33 -2.38
N ILE A 272 -15.41 3.60 -2.00
CA ILE A 272 -16.08 4.15 -0.83
C ILE A 272 -17.22 5.07 -1.26
N GLU A 273 -18.32 5.04 -0.50
CA GLU A 273 -19.52 5.82 -0.77
C GLU A 273 -20.06 6.43 0.52
N VAL A 274 -20.52 7.68 0.46
CA VAL A 274 -21.25 8.30 1.56
C VAL A 274 -22.71 7.89 1.50
N VAL A 275 -23.13 7.12 2.50
CA VAL A 275 -24.51 6.65 2.64
C VAL A 275 -25.20 7.32 3.83
N SER A 276 -26.53 7.24 3.87
CA SER A 276 -27.27 7.59 5.07
C SER A 276 -26.97 6.57 6.17
N SER A 277 -26.49 7.01 7.32
CA SER A 277 -26.30 6.15 8.49
C SER A 277 -27.62 5.90 9.24
N GLN A 278 -28.71 6.57 8.85
CA GLN A 278 -30.03 6.26 9.36
C GLN A 278 -30.46 4.92 8.79
N VAL A 279 -30.17 3.86 9.53
CA VAL A 279 -31.04 2.69 9.51
C VAL A 279 -32.38 3.21 10.02
N PRO A 280 -33.47 3.20 9.20
CA PRO A 280 -34.77 3.56 9.72
C PRO A 280 -35.01 2.67 10.93
N GLU A 281 -35.15 3.26 12.12
CA GLU A 281 -35.50 2.47 13.30
C GLU A 281 -36.70 1.64 12.88
N PRO A 282 -36.60 0.30 12.91
CA PRO A 282 -37.66 -0.51 12.35
C PRO A 282 -38.93 -0.08 13.07
N GLY A 283 -39.96 0.31 12.30
CA GLY A 283 -41.24 0.78 12.84
C GLY A 283 -41.87 -0.20 13.85
N THR A 284 -41.29 -1.40 13.98
CA THR A 284 -41.37 -2.29 15.13
C THR A 284 -41.43 -1.62 16.51
N LEU A 285 -40.72 -0.51 16.80
CA LEU A 285 -40.90 0.17 18.11
C LEU A 285 -42.30 0.81 18.23
N ILE A 286 -42.79 1.42 17.15
CA ILE A 286 -44.14 1.98 17.06
C ILE A 286 -45.17 0.84 17.08
N VAL A 287 -44.95 -0.23 16.31
CA VAL A 287 -45.83 -1.42 16.26
C VAL A 287 -45.85 -2.15 17.60
N PHE A 288 -44.71 -2.26 18.29
CA PHE A 288 -44.60 -2.83 19.63
C PHE A 288 -45.32 -1.96 20.64
N GLY A 289 -45.15 -0.64 20.57
CA GLY A 289 -45.89 0.33 21.38
C GLY A 289 -47.41 0.19 21.20
N PHE A 290 -47.89 0.15 19.95
CA PHE A 290 -49.30 -0.08 19.66
C PHE A 290 -49.77 -1.48 20.07
N GLY A 291 -48.92 -2.49 19.94
CA GLY A 291 -49.19 -3.86 20.40
C GLY A 291 -49.41 -3.93 21.92
N LEU A 292 -48.53 -3.30 22.71
CA LEU A 292 -48.66 -3.21 24.17
C LEU A 292 -49.93 -2.45 24.59
N LEU A 293 -50.24 -1.34 23.92
CA LEU A 293 -51.48 -0.60 24.18
C LEU A 293 -52.71 -1.47 23.88
N GLY A 294 -52.71 -2.18 22.75
CA GLY A 294 -53.76 -3.12 22.38
C GLY A 294 -53.96 -4.23 23.42
N PHE A 295 -52.88 -4.85 23.90
CA PHE A 295 -52.92 -5.84 24.98
C PHE A 295 -53.43 -5.24 26.31
N GLY A 296 -53.08 -3.99 26.61
CA GLY A 296 -53.60 -3.26 27.77
C GLY A 296 -55.12 -3.05 27.72
N PHE A 297 -55.67 -2.74 26.54
CA PHE A 297 -57.12 -2.62 26.36
C PHE A 297 -57.85 -3.96 26.44
N VAL A 298 -57.26 -5.04 25.92
CA VAL A 298 -57.85 -6.39 25.98
C VAL A 298 -57.83 -6.95 27.40
N SER A 299 -56.74 -6.73 28.15
CA SER A 299 -56.60 -7.24 29.52
C SER A 299 -57.59 -6.59 30.50
N ARG A 300 -57.98 -5.33 30.28
CA ARG A 300 -59.01 -4.63 31.08
C ARG A 300 -60.46 -5.06 30.78
N ARG A 301 -60.70 -5.90 29.76
CA ARG A 301 -62.05 -6.37 29.37
C ARG A 301 -62.44 -7.72 29.99
N ARG A 302 -61.65 -8.28 30.91
CA ARG A 302 -62.08 -9.46 31.66
C ARG A 302 -62.93 -9.04 32.88
N PRO A 303 -64.12 -9.62 33.06
CA PRO A 303 -65.09 -9.26 34.10
C PRO A 303 -64.61 -9.60 35.52
#